data_AF-A0A9P8JTE4-F1
#
_entry.id   AF-A0A9P8JTE4-F1
#
_cell.length_a   1.000
_cell.length_b   1.000
_cell.length_c   1.000
_cell.angle_alpha   90.00
_cell.angle_beta   90.00
_cell.angle_gamma   90.00
#
_symmetry.space_group_name_H-M   'P 1'
#
loop_
_entity.id
_entity.type
_entity.pdbx_description
1 polymer ?
#
loop_
_entity_poly.entity_id
_entity_poly.type
_entity_poly.pdbx_seq_one_letter_code
_entity_poly.pdbx_strand_id
1 'polypeptide(L)'
;MSKRTETDTLTDPHLAVEGSKKPRLDLHEQIQRAGILATQLREAANKDHLDPKAWTATQIASDELVRIFETMQEKTADTSQSVEGLIAAQVKLEVKIKMDIPQNKTGTHDPLDPEIKTHLSPYTTASRERIAKIACERMEDVTSGDLAAKVTEAVESTIVEKFQRGIDKQLRDLMK
;
A
#
# COMPACT_ATOMS: atom_id res chain seq x y z
N MET A 1 35.51 -54.64 18.95
CA MET A 1 34.58 -55.33 18.05
C MET A 1 33.16 -54.99 18.47
N SER A 2 32.40 -54.35 17.57
CA SER A 2 30.93 -54.38 17.46
C SER A 2 30.07 -53.94 18.65
N LYS A 3 28.89 -53.31 18.51
CA LYS A 3 28.06 -52.71 17.46
C LYS A 3 26.84 -52.24 18.29
N ARG A 4 26.52 -50.94 18.36
CA ARG A 4 25.48 -50.25 17.59
C ARG A 4 24.04 -50.72 17.84
N THR A 5 23.20 -49.75 18.25
CA THR A 5 21.79 -49.46 17.87
C THR A 5 20.73 -50.48 18.29
N GLU A 6 19.51 -50.11 18.71
CA GLU A 6 18.60 -49.02 18.29
C GLU A 6 17.86 -48.46 19.53
N THR A 7 17.45 -47.19 19.59
CA THR A 7 16.07 -46.84 19.23
C THR A 7 15.89 -45.41 18.73
N ASP A 8 15.15 -45.35 17.63
CA ASP A 8 14.37 -44.25 17.06
C ASP A 8 13.78 -43.27 18.08
N THR A 9 13.95 -41.96 17.87
CA THR A 9 12.85 -41.00 18.04
C THR A 9 13.11 -39.69 17.29
N LEU A 10 12.39 -39.55 16.17
CA LEU A 10 11.72 -38.34 15.69
C LEU A 10 12.49 -37.01 15.78
N THR A 11 12.97 -36.58 14.62
CA THR A 11 13.23 -35.18 14.29
C THR A 11 11.95 -34.35 14.53
N ASP A 12 11.86 -33.74 15.71
CA ASP A 12 10.89 -32.70 16.01
C ASP A 12 11.47 -31.36 15.50
N PRO A 13 10.89 -30.72 14.46
CA PRO A 13 11.38 -29.44 13.98
C PRO A 13 10.93 -28.26 14.87
N HIS A 14 10.38 -28.51 16.06
CA HIS A 14 9.98 -27.45 17.00
C HIS A 14 11.14 -26.74 17.73
N LEU A 15 12.41 -27.08 17.46
CA LEU A 15 13.56 -26.27 17.90
C LEU A 15 13.93 -25.20 16.85
N ALA A 16 12.93 -24.56 16.25
CA ALA A 16 13.12 -23.24 15.66
C ALA A 16 13.20 -22.22 16.80
N VAL A 17 14.41 -22.11 17.35
CA VAL A 17 15.01 -20.91 17.96
C VAL A 17 13.97 -19.83 18.23
N GLU A 18 13.42 -19.83 19.45
CA GLU A 18 12.95 -18.62 20.09
C GLU A 18 14.15 -17.66 20.17
N GLY A 19 14.44 -16.98 19.07
CA GLY A 19 15.25 -15.78 19.07
C GLY A 19 14.53 -14.85 20.02
N SER A 20 15.09 -14.65 21.20
CA SER A 20 14.54 -13.85 22.29
C SER A 20 13.89 -12.59 21.71
N LYS A 21 12.57 -12.62 21.55
CA LYS A 21 11.81 -11.47 21.07
C LYS A 21 11.82 -10.48 22.22
N LYS A 22 12.86 -9.64 22.25
CA LYS A 22 12.91 -8.42 23.06
C LYS A 22 11.54 -7.73 22.94
N PRO A 23 10.98 -7.17 24.02
CA PRO A 23 9.72 -6.44 23.97
C PRO A 23 9.78 -5.45 22.80
N ARG A 24 8.87 -5.60 21.82
CA ARG A 24 8.81 -4.74 20.65
C ARG A 24 8.32 -3.37 21.14
N LEU A 25 9.27 -2.47 21.42
CA LEU A 25 9.00 -1.08 21.77
C LEU A 25 8.08 -0.44 20.71
N ASP A 26 7.21 0.46 21.17
CA ASP A 26 6.33 1.26 20.31
C ASP A 26 7.16 2.13 19.34
N LEU A 27 6.58 2.55 18.20
CA LEU A 27 7.29 3.34 17.21
C LEU A 27 7.86 4.64 17.80
N HIS A 28 7.13 5.28 18.73
CA HIS A 28 7.61 6.46 19.42
C HIS A 28 8.82 6.17 20.31
N GLU A 29 8.77 5.06 21.05
CA GLU A 29 9.87 4.60 21.90
C GLU A 29 11.10 4.19 21.07
N GLN A 30 10.90 3.61 19.88
CA GLN A 30 11.97 3.28 18.92
C GLN A 30 12.66 4.56 18.42
N ILE A 31 11.90 5.61 18.09
CA ILE A 31 12.44 6.92 17.68
C ILE A 31 13.24 7.57 18.81
N GLN A 32 12.70 7.58 20.03
CA GLN A 32 13.41 8.12 21.20
C GLN A 32 14.72 7.37 21.46
N ARG A 33 14.67 6.04 21.39
CA ARG A 33 15.86 5.18 21.57
C ARG A 33 16.89 5.40 20.47
N ALA A 34 16.46 5.59 19.22
CA ALA A 34 17.36 5.96 18.13
C ALA A 34 18.04 7.31 18.37
N GLY A 35 17.29 8.32 18.84
CA GLY A 35 17.86 9.64 19.17
C GLY A 35 18.96 9.57 20.24
N ILE A 36 18.76 8.75 21.28
CA ILE A 36 19.76 8.54 22.34
C ILE A 36 21.00 7.83 21.77
N LEU A 37 20.81 6.73 21.03
CA LEU A 37 21.92 5.96 20.44
C LEU A 37 22.73 6.81 19.44
N ALA A 38 22.06 7.61 18.60
CA ALA A 38 22.72 8.50 17.65
C ALA A 38 23.53 9.60 18.37
N THR A 39 23.04 10.09 19.50
CA THR A 39 23.77 11.05 20.35
C THR A 39 25.01 10.40 20.97
N GLN A 40 24.90 9.17 21.46
CA GLN A 40 26.03 8.39 22.00
C GLN A 40 27.10 8.11 20.93
N LEU A 41 26.68 7.77 19.71
CA LEU A 41 27.61 7.60 18.58
C LEU A 41 28.32 8.91 18.21
N ARG A 42 27.59 10.02 18.17
CA ARG A 42 28.16 11.35 17.88
C ARG A 42 29.20 11.76 18.93
N GLU A 43 28.92 11.53 20.21
CA GLU A 43 29.84 11.83 21.30
C GLU A 43 31.08 10.92 21.28
N ALA A 44 30.93 9.65 20.90
CA ALA A 44 32.06 8.73 20.73
C ALA A 44 32.93 9.10 19.53
N ALA A 45 32.33 9.54 18.42
CA ALA A 45 33.04 9.98 17.22
C ALA A 45 33.86 11.26 17.43
N ASN A 46 33.48 12.11 18.38
CA ASN A 46 34.20 13.33 18.74
C ASN A 46 35.38 13.09 19.70
N LYS A 47 35.66 11.84 20.08
CA LYS A 47 36.83 11.47 20.90
C LYS A 47 37.95 10.95 20.02
N ASP A 48 39.14 11.53 20.16
CA ASP A 48 40.32 11.16 19.36
C ASP A 48 40.74 9.69 19.56
N HIS A 49 40.56 9.16 20.77
CA HIS A 49 40.81 7.76 21.09
C HIS A 49 39.69 7.17 21.96
N LEU A 50 39.16 6.03 21.52
CA LEU A 50 38.22 5.21 22.27
C LEU A 50 38.96 4.00 22.85
N ASP A 51 38.71 3.71 24.12
CA ASP A 51 39.15 2.44 24.69
C ASP A 51 38.39 1.25 24.03
N PRO A 52 38.91 0.01 24.12
CA PRO A 52 38.29 -1.15 23.47
C PRO A 52 36.84 -1.42 23.91
N LYS A 53 36.47 -1.02 25.12
CA LYS A 53 35.13 -1.21 25.68
C LYS A 53 34.16 -0.18 25.10
N ALA A 54 34.60 1.07 24.96
CA ALA A 54 33.87 2.14 24.31
C ALA A 54 33.68 1.83 22.82
N TRP A 55 34.71 1.31 22.14
CA TRP A 55 34.60 0.84 20.76
C TRP A 55 33.53 -0.23 20.58
N THR A 56 33.52 -1.24 21.45
CA THR A 56 32.51 -2.32 21.43
C THR A 56 31.10 -1.76 21.68
N ALA A 57 30.96 -0.82 22.62
CA ALA A 57 29.68 -0.17 22.89
C ALA A 57 29.17 0.67 21.69
N THR A 58 30.08 1.36 20.99
CA THR A 58 29.77 2.12 19.76
C THR A 58 29.28 1.18 18.65
N GLN A 59 29.93 0.02 18.47
CA GLN A 59 29.47 -0.99 17.50
C GLN A 59 28.07 -1.51 17.84
N ILE A 60 27.82 -1.87 19.11
CA ILE A 60 26.51 -2.34 19.56
C ILE A 60 25.43 -1.26 19.36
N ALA A 61 25.75 0.00 19.64
CA ALA A 61 24.82 1.12 19.45
C ALA A 61 24.49 1.34 17.96
N SER A 62 25.48 1.20 17.09
CA SER A 62 25.31 1.28 15.63
C SER A 62 24.43 0.15 15.10
N ASP A 63 24.69 -1.10 15.51
CA ASP A 63 23.90 -2.26 15.08
C ASP A 63 22.43 -2.16 15.55
N GLU A 64 22.20 -1.65 16.75
CA GLU A 64 20.85 -1.44 17.25
C GLU A 64 20.12 -0.30 16.52
N LEU A 65 20.82 0.75 16.09
CA LEU A 65 20.25 1.80 15.25
C LEU A 65 19.82 1.25 13.88
N VAL A 66 20.66 0.46 13.23
CA VAL A 66 20.32 -0.20 11.96
C VAL A 66 19.05 -1.03 12.13
N ARG A 67 18.99 -1.86 13.18
CA ARG A 67 17.83 -2.69 13.49
C ARG A 67 16.56 -1.87 13.75
N ILE A 68 16.67 -0.73 14.44
CA ILE A 68 15.55 0.20 14.64
C ILE A 68 15.09 0.77 13.30
N PHE A 69 16.00 1.24 12.45
CA PHE A 69 15.65 1.77 11.13
C PHE A 69 14.98 0.75 10.23
N GLU A 70 15.45 -0.49 10.17
CA GLU A 70 14.82 -1.58 9.42
C GLU A 70 13.39 -1.85 9.92
N THR A 71 13.21 -1.92 11.25
CA THR A 71 11.89 -2.12 11.87
C THR A 71 10.95 -0.94 11.58
N MET A 72 11.47 0.29 11.57
CA MET A 72 10.69 1.48 11.25
C MET A 72 10.27 1.50 9.77
N GLN A 73 11.17 1.12 8.86
CA GLN A 73 10.86 1.01 7.44
C GLN A 73 9.79 -0.06 7.18
N GLU A 74 9.91 -1.24 7.80
CA GLU A 74 8.92 -2.33 7.70
C GLU A 74 7.53 -1.86 8.18
N LYS A 75 7.45 -1.25 9.37
CA LYS A 75 6.17 -0.70 9.88
C LYS A 75 5.60 0.42 9.01
N THR A 76 6.46 1.20 8.36
CA THR A 76 6.01 2.26 7.45
C THR A 76 5.53 1.69 6.11
N ALA A 77 6.11 0.57 5.65
CA ALA A 77 5.62 -0.14 4.48
C ALA A 77 4.18 -0.66 4.70
N ASP A 78 3.87 -1.18 5.89
CA ASP A 78 2.50 -1.58 6.26
C ASP A 78 1.52 -0.39 6.23
N THR A 79 1.97 0.82 6.59
CA THR A 79 1.15 2.03 6.45
C THR A 79 0.91 2.42 4.99
N SER A 80 1.85 2.14 4.08
CA SER A 80 1.64 2.35 2.63
C SER A 80 0.48 1.52 2.10
N GLN A 81 0.41 0.24 2.48
CA GLN A 81 -0.68 -0.66 2.09
C GLN A 81 -2.05 -0.18 2.63
N SER A 82 -2.07 0.39 3.84
CA SER A 82 -3.28 1.00 4.42
C SER A 82 -3.73 2.24 3.65
N VAL A 83 -2.78 3.09 3.22
CA VAL A 83 -3.06 4.27 2.40
C VAL A 83 -3.56 3.88 1.00
N GLU A 84 -2.95 2.89 0.36
CA GLU A 84 -3.44 2.32 -0.92
C GLU A 84 -4.87 1.77 -0.78
N GLY A 85 -5.16 1.08 0.33
CA GLY A 85 -6.50 0.60 0.65
C GLY A 85 -7.52 1.73 0.81
N LEU A 86 -7.14 2.83 1.46
CA LEU A 86 -7.97 4.02 1.61
C LEU A 86 -8.21 4.73 0.27
N ILE A 87 -7.19 4.86 -0.58
CA ILE A 87 -7.32 5.41 -1.94
C ILE A 87 -8.29 4.55 -2.75
N ALA A 88 -8.12 3.23 -2.74
CA ALA A 88 -9.00 2.33 -3.47
C ALA A 88 -10.46 2.40 -2.98
N ALA A 89 -10.68 2.55 -1.67
CA ALA A 89 -12.02 2.75 -1.11
C ALA A 89 -12.63 4.09 -1.55
N GLN A 90 -11.83 5.16 -1.54
CA GLN A 90 -12.26 6.50 -1.98
C GLN A 90 -12.61 6.52 -3.47
N VAL A 91 -11.80 5.89 -4.33
CA VAL A 91 -12.09 5.73 -5.77
C VAL A 91 -13.41 4.97 -5.97
N LYS A 92 -13.62 3.86 -5.27
CA LYS A 92 -14.88 3.09 -5.36
C LYS A 92 -16.10 3.92 -4.96
N LEU A 93 -15.98 4.74 -3.92
CA LEU A 93 -17.05 5.63 -3.48
C LEU A 93 -17.36 6.70 -4.54
N GLU A 94 -16.32 7.33 -5.08
CA GLU A 94 -16.47 8.37 -6.10
C GLU A 94 -17.10 7.81 -7.38
N VAL A 95 -16.67 6.62 -7.83
CA VAL A 95 -17.28 5.91 -8.98
C VAL A 95 -18.76 5.66 -8.73
N LYS A 96 -19.13 5.20 -7.53
CA LYS A 96 -20.53 4.99 -7.17
C LYS A 96 -21.31 6.29 -7.30
N ILE A 97 -20.85 7.38 -6.68
CA ILE A 97 -21.52 8.69 -6.72
C ILE A 97 -21.71 9.16 -8.16
N LYS A 98 -20.64 9.15 -8.95
CA LYS A 98 -20.64 9.66 -10.33
C LYS A 98 -21.46 8.80 -11.28
N MET A 99 -21.57 7.49 -11.05
CA MET A 99 -22.41 6.59 -11.86
C MET A 99 -23.88 6.57 -11.39
N ASP A 100 -24.15 6.87 -10.11
CA ASP A 100 -25.51 7.00 -9.58
C ASP A 100 -26.21 8.25 -10.15
N ILE A 101 -25.46 9.32 -10.47
CA ILE A 101 -26.02 10.54 -11.09
C ILE A 101 -26.72 10.24 -12.43
N PRO A 102 -26.04 9.71 -13.47
CA PRO A 102 -26.71 9.39 -14.73
C PRO A 102 -27.77 8.32 -14.51
N GLN A 103 -27.54 7.30 -13.68
CA GLN A 103 -28.56 6.29 -13.38
C GLN A 103 -29.87 6.87 -12.84
N ASN A 104 -29.80 7.90 -11.99
CA ASN A 104 -30.99 8.50 -11.37
C ASN A 104 -31.57 9.66 -12.20
N LYS A 105 -30.77 10.29 -13.07
CA LYS A 105 -31.20 11.44 -13.88
C LYS A 105 -31.64 11.05 -15.29
N THR A 106 -31.13 9.97 -15.86
CA THR A 106 -31.58 9.48 -17.16
C THR A 106 -32.84 8.64 -17.00
N GLY A 107 -33.99 9.31 -17.05
CA GLY A 107 -35.27 8.65 -17.28
C GLY A 107 -35.40 8.21 -18.73
N THR A 108 -36.50 7.53 -19.07
CA THR A 108 -36.85 7.06 -20.43
C THR A 108 -36.91 8.14 -21.51
N HIS A 109 -36.75 9.42 -21.15
CA HIS A 109 -36.81 10.57 -22.05
C HIS A 109 -35.48 11.30 -22.22
N ASP A 110 -34.42 10.89 -21.53
CA ASP A 110 -33.09 11.47 -21.77
C ASP A 110 -32.50 10.89 -23.06
N PRO A 111 -32.10 11.72 -24.03
CA PRO A 111 -31.57 11.26 -25.31
C PRO A 111 -30.26 10.47 -25.18
N LEU A 112 -29.55 10.55 -24.05
CA LEU A 112 -28.33 9.78 -23.79
C LEU A 112 -28.57 8.51 -22.97
N ASP A 113 -29.80 8.25 -22.52
CA ASP A 113 -30.13 7.08 -21.69
C ASP A 113 -29.75 5.73 -22.34
N PRO A 114 -30.06 5.47 -23.63
CA PRO A 114 -29.70 4.22 -24.29
C PRO A 114 -28.17 4.02 -24.33
N GLU A 115 -27.43 5.06 -24.66
CA GLU A 115 -25.98 5.06 -24.77
C GLU A 115 -25.33 4.87 -23.39
N ILE A 116 -25.85 5.54 -22.36
CA ILE A 116 -25.35 5.42 -20.98
C ILE A 116 -25.55 3.99 -20.47
N LYS A 117 -26.73 3.40 -20.69
CA LYS A 117 -27.01 2.01 -20.29
C LYS A 117 -26.10 1.03 -21.03
N THR A 118 -25.88 1.25 -22.32
CA THR A 118 -25.09 0.37 -23.18
C THR A 118 -23.60 0.44 -22.89
N HIS A 119 -23.03 1.65 -22.82
CA HIS A 119 -21.58 1.85 -22.80
C HIS A 119 -21.00 2.00 -21.39
N LEU A 120 -21.80 2.53 -20.45
CA LEU A 120 -21.39 2.68 -19.05
C LEU A 120 -21.99 1.62 -18.13
N SER A 121 -23.20 1.15 -18.41
CA SER A 121 -23.94 0.17 -17.59
C SER A 121 -23.86 0.49 -16.07
N PRO A 122 -24.26 1.71 -15.66
CA PRO A 122 -23.97 2.26 -14.33
C PRO A 122 -24.58 1.47 -13.18
N TYR A 123 -25.63 0.69 -13.43
CA TYR A 123 -26.33 -0.13 -12.42
C TYR A 123 -25.59 -1.42 -12.07
N THR A 124 -24.56 -1.82 -12.83
CA THR A 124 -23.87 -3.09 -12.60
C THR A 124 -22.63 -2.93 -11.73
N THR A 125 -22.51 -3.78 -10.71
CA THR A 125 -21.31 -3.86 -9.86
C THR A 125 -20.04 -4.07 -10.69
N ALA A 126 -20.09 -5.00 -11.67
CA ALA A 126 -18.96 -5.30 -12.54
C ALA A 126 -18.52 -4.11 -13.41
N SER A 127 -19.43 -3.22 -13.83
CA SER A 127 -19.01 -2.02 -14.56
C SER A 127 -18.36 -1.00 -13.63
N ARG A 128 -18.92 -0.78 -12.44
CA ARG A 128 -18.35 0.10 -11.42
C ARG A 128 -16.96 -0.37 -10.98
N GLU A 129 -16.78 -1.65 -10.74
CA GLU A 129 -15.48 -2.24 -10.37
C GLU A 129 -14.43 -2.07 -11.47
N ARG A 130 -14.82 -2.26 -12.75
CA ARG A 130 -13.89 -2.03 -13.87
C ARG A 130 -13.44 -0.58 -13.98
N ILE A 131 -14.37 0.36 -13.79
CA ILE A 131 -14.04 1.79 -13.80
C ILE A 131 -13.16 2.15 -12.60
N ALA A 132 -13.49 1.64 -11.42
CA ALA A 132 -12.69 1.85 -10.22
C ALA A 132 -11.27 1.30 -10.39
N LYS A 133 -11.12 0.12 -10.99
CA LYS A 133 -9.79 -0.46 -11.27
C LYS A 133 -8.96 0.46 -12.17
N ILE A 134 -9.51 0.91 -13.30
CA ILE A 134 -8.80 1.78 -14.24
C ILE A 134 -8.48 3.14 -13.59
N ALA A 135 -9.39 3.68 -12.79
CA ALA A 135 -9.15 4.92 -12.05
C ALA A 135 -8.05 4.74 -10.99
N CYS A 136 -7.99 3.59 -10.29
CA CYS A 136 -6.89 3.28 -9.38
C CYS A 136 -5.54 3.14 -10.10
N GLU A 137 -5.48 2.52 -11.27
CA GLU A 137 -4.25 2.41 -12.08
C GLU A 137 -3.71 3.82 -12.45
N ARG A 138 -4.59 4.82 -12.60
CA ARG A 138 -4.21 6.23 -12.84
C ARG A 138 -3.76 6.99 -11.59
N MET A 139 -3.96 6.41 -10.42
CA MET A 139 -3.63 7.01 -9.13
C MET A 139 -2.24 6.57 -8.62
N GLU A 140 -1.58 5.60 -9.26
CA GLU A 140 -0.32 5.00 -8.78
C GLU A 140 0.82 6.02 -8.57
N ASP A 141 0.86 7.10 -9.35
CA ASP A 141 1.91 8.14 -9.26
C ASP A 141 1.48 9.41 -8.49
N VAL A 142 0.30 9.42 -7.85
CA VAL A 142 -0.26 10.64 -7.24
C VAL A 142 0.27 10.84 -5.82
N THR A 143 1.08 11.90 -5.62
CA THR A 143 1.55 12.31 -4.28
C THR A 143 0.50 13.15 -3.53
N SER A 144 0.43 12.96 -2.20
CA SER A 144 -0.71 13.21 -1.30
C SER A 144 -1.28 14.63 -1.16
N GLY A 145 -0.75 15.64 -1.85
CA GLY A 145 -1.16 17.04 -1.67
C GLY A 145 -2.57 17.37 -2.16
N ASP A 146 -3.07 16.63 -3.16
CA ASP A 146 -4.36 16.90 -3.81
C ASP A 146 -5.15 15.60 -4.13
N LEU A 147 -5.09 14.64 -3.21
CA LEU A 147 -5.61 13.29 -3.43
C LEU A 147 -7.10 13.28 -3.79
N ALA A 148 -7.91 14.12 -3.16
CA ALA A 148 -9.36 14.14 -3.40
C ALA A 148 -9.73 14.67 -4.79
N ALA A 149 -9.10 15.76 -5.25
CA ALA A 149 -9.34 16.27 -6.60
C ALA A 149 -8.81 15.30 -7.64
N LYS A 150 -7.64 14.67 -7.38
CA LYS A 150 -7.06 13.66 -8.28
C LYS A 150 -7.91 12.41 -8.40
N VAL A 151 -8.50 11.92 -7.31
CA VAL A 151 -9.49 10.83 -7.37
C VAL A 151 -10.70 11.23 -8.21
N THR A 152 -11.21 12.45 -8.02
CA THR A 152 -12.36 12.96 -8.79
C THR A 152 -12.02 13.03 -10.29
N GLU A 153 -10.88 13.62 -10.64
CA GLU A 153 -10.38 13.74 -12.01
C GLU A 153 -10.15 12.37 -12.67
N ALA A 154 -9.53 11.43 -11.95
CA ALA A 154 -9.27 10.09 -12.43
C ALA A 154 -10.57 9.31 -12.69
N VAL A 155 -11.56 9.45 -11.83
CA VAL A 155 -12.88 8.80 -11.99
C VAL A 155 -13.65 9.42 -13.14
N GLU A 156 -13.75 10.75 -13.20
CA GLU A 156 -14.48 11.45 -14.26
C GLU A 156 -13.88 11.17 -15.65
N SER A 157 -12.55 11.29 -15.79
CA SER A 157 -11.85 10.97 -17.04
C SER A 157 -12.11 9.53 -17.47
N THR A 158 -12.03 8.57 -16.54
CA THR A 158 -12.28 7.15 -16.85
C THR A 158 -13.71 6.91 -17.33
N ILE A 159 -14.70 7.54 -16.69
CA ILE A 159 -16.10 7.43 -17.10
C ILE A 159 -16.29 8.03 -18.50
N VAL A 160 -15.81 9.25 -18.73
CA VAL A 160 -15.96 9.95 -20.02
C VAL A 160 -15.29 9.18 -21.15
N GLU A 161 -14.04 8.74 -20.96
CA GLU A 161 -13.31 7.97 -21.98
C GLU A 161 -13.99 6.65 -22.31
N LYS A 162 -14.52 5.95 -21.31
CA LYS A 162 -15.25 4.69 -21.53
C LYS A 162 -16.51 4.92 -22.36
N PHE A 163 -17.27 5.95 -22.03
CA PHE A 163 -18.46 6.34 -22.77
C PHE A 163 -18.10 6.70 -24.22
N GLN A 164 -17.14 7.60 -24.41
CA GLN A 164 -16.70 8.07 -25.72
C GLN A 164 -16.18 6.93 -26.60
N ARG A 165 -15.40 5.99 -26.04
CA ARG A 165 -14.92 4.82 -26.78
C ARG A 165 -16.06 3.93 -27.28
N GLY A 166 -17.14 3.81 -26.50
CA GLY A 166 -18.35 3.09 -26.89
C GLY A 166 -19.06 3.76 -28.06
N ILE A 167 -19.27 5.08 -27.96
CA ILE A 167 -19.88 5.89 -29.03
C ILE A 167 -19.04 5.84 -30.31
N ASP A 168 -17.73 6.05 -30.22
CA ASP A 168 -16.85 6.06 -31.39
C ASP A 168 -16.86 4.72 -32.12
N LYS A 169 -16.94 3.61 -31.36
CA LYS A 169 -17.07 2.27 -31.95
C LYS A 169 -18.40 2.13 -32.70
N GLN A 170 -19.50 2.53 -32.09
CA GLN A 170 -20.83 2.49 -32.70
C GLN A 170 -20.89 3.33 -33.98
N LEU A 171 -20.32 4.54 -33.97
CA LEU A 171 -20.23 5.39 -35.15
C LEU A 171 -19.41 4.75 -36.27
N ARG A 172 -18.23 4.18 -35.94
CA ARG A 172 -17.38 3.50 -36.91
C ARG A 172 -18.04 2.27 -37.52
N ASP A 173 -18.88 1.57 -36.76
CA ASP A 173 -19.60 0.40 -37.26
C ASP A 173 -20.78 0.79 -38.17
N LEU A 174 -21.38 1.98 -37.99
CA LEU A 174 -22.41 2.52 -38.90
C LEU A 174 -21.86 3.02 -40.23
N MET A 175 -20.59 3.43 -40.27
CA MET A 175 -19.93 3.96 -41.48
C MET A 175 -19.35 2.86 -42.39
N LYS A 176 -19.46 1.58 -41.99
CA LYS A 176 -19.02 0.41 -42.78
C LYS A 176 -20.20 -0.17 -43.55
#